data_AF-A0A966JA03-F1
#
_entry.id   AF-A0A966JA03-F1
#
_cell.length_a   1.000
_cell.length_b   1.000
_cell.length_c   1.000
_cell.angle_alpha   90.00
_cell.angle_beta   90.00
_cell.angle_gamma   90.00
#
_symmetry.space_group_name_H-M   'P 1'
#
loop_
_entity.id
_entity.type
_entity.pdbx_description
1 polymer ?
#
loop_
_entity_poly.entity_id
_entity_poly.type
_entity_poly.pdbx_seq_one_letter_code
_entity_poly.pdbx_strand_id
1 'polypeptide(L)'
;MTADSDYVGGVDPVADDSAVVPDGLVVAVAAVLVGSVVAVGSWYPFAQVRGRRTGPVIVLISVGLIGSVLSLRAEAGLAAGPIGPFTGPARVVDDPRPYRSATWVIIDIDGARHEIWARSNSDRRRVASLRAGEWVVVSGEREPLDPDRARRVAWQHVIGSFRVDWLGDVTSGGPLARASNRVRSLVADGAALIGEPDDSLLRGLVIGDDLDQPPEMIERFRRSGLSHLTAVSGQNVTLVLAAGAPLLRRLGSRTRLVTTVALIAWFVAITRFEPSILRAGTMAVLATVGTHLGRERTPMRMLALALSLLVVIDPLITRSVGLWLSVGATAGVVGLGPRLAEGLGRFGVLATPVGITLGAQLGVALPSVLTFGRLPLVGLVANLLAVPVAGAVMLLGLPACLIAGALGGISPDLGWLALAPVALGVRWVDQISIIGDRIEPESSVYGIVVTLAVGVAALYRFEWRRRRGVPEMAGVL
;
A
#
# COMPACT_ATOMS: atom_id res chain seq x y z
N MET A 1 -21.07 42.87 25.50
CA MET A 1 -20.76 43.68 24.29
C MET A 1 -19.67 42.92 23.54
N THR A 2 -19.95 41.72 23.01
CA THR A 2 -20.51 41.41 21.67
C THR A 2 -19.70 42.03 20.53
N ALA A 3 -18.84 41.19 19.94
CA ALA A 3 -18.39 41.18 18.55
C ALA A 3 -17.81 39.76 18.32
N ASP A 4 -18.62 38.77 17.88
CA ASP A 4 -18.93 38.42 16.48
C ASP A 4 -17.68 38.37 15.60
N SER A 5 -17.22 37.15 15.27
CA SER A 5 -17.60 36.34 14.10
C SER A 5 -16.94 36.87 12.83
N ASP A 6 -15.87 36.18 12.40
CA ASP A 6 -15.49 35.98 10.99
C ASP A 6 -14.05 35.45 10.93
N TYR A 7 -13.90 34.14 11.05
CA TYR A 7 -12.75 33.41 10.50
C TYR A 7 -13.29 32.15 9.82
N VAL A 8 -14.15 32.37 8.82
CA VAL A 8 -14.47 31.40 7.78
C VAL A 8 -13.41 31.56 6.70
N GLY A 9 -12.66 30.49 6.40
CA GLY A 9 -11.71 30.49 5.27
C GLY A 9 -10.32 29.95 5.59
N GLY A 10 -10.20 28.87 6.35
CA GLY A 10 -8.97 28.09 6.43
C GLY A 10 -8.95 27.04 5.32
N VAL A 11 -8.20 27.29 4.24
CA VAL A 11 -7.98 26.37 3.13
C VAL A 11 -7.48 25.02 3.64
N ASP A 12 -8.30 23.98 3.50
CA ASP A 12 -7.99 22.59 3.84
C ASP A 12 -6.99 22.02 2.81
N PRO A 13 -5.79 21.56 3.22
CA PRO A 13 -4.82 20.96 2.30
C PRO A 13 -5.21 19.55 1.83
N VAL A 14 -6.37 19.03 2.25
CA VAL A 14 -6.97 17.77 1.79
C VAL A 14 -8.07 18.04 0.75
N ALA A 15 -8.44 19.30 0.51
CA ALA A 15 -9.52 19.68 -0.41
C ALA A 15 -9.08 19.79 -1.89
N ASP A 16 -7.78 19.71 -2.18
CA ASP A 16 -7.24 20.02 -3.50
C ASP A 16 -6.42 18.85 -4.08
N ASP A 17 -7.10 17.74 -4.36
CA ASP A 17 -6.92 17.05 -5.65
C ASP A 17 -7.85 15.83 -5.75
N SER A 18 -8.56 15.78 -6.88
CA SER A 18 -9.23 14.62 -7.52
C SER A 18 -10.67 14.19 -7.14
N ALA A 19 -11.60 14.72 -7.96
CA ALA A 19 -12.64 14.03 -8.74
C ALA A 19 -14.04 13.72 -8.14
N VAL A 20 -15.00 14.64 -8.38
CA VAL A 20 -16.30 14.59 -9.13
C VAL A 20 -17.16 13.30 -9.20
N VAL A 21 -16.71 12.14 -8.72
CA VAL A 21 -17.49 10.90 -8.75
C VAL A 21 -18.16 10.71 -7.38
N PRO A 22 -19.47 10.40 -7.30
CA PRO A 22 -20.09 10.11 -6.02
C PRO A 22 -19.34 8.98 -5.31
N ASP A 23 -18.86 9.21 -4.08
CA ASP A 23 -18.09 8.24 -3.29
C ASP A 23 -18.77 6.85 -3.19
N GLY A 24 -20.10 6.82 -3.25
CA GLY A 24 -20.88 5.57 -3.30
C GLY A 24 -20.62 4.71 -4.56
N LEU A 25 -20.37 5.35 -5.72
CA LEU A 25 -19.98 4.65 -6.94
C LEU A 25 -18.58 4.05 -6.79
N VAL A 26 -17.66 4.78 -6.16
CA VAL A 26 -16.28 4.35 -5.94
C VAL A 26 -16.26 3.11 -5.04
N VAL A 27 -17.01 3.12 -3.93
CA VAL A 27 -17.16 1.97 -3.03
C VAL A 27 -17.86 0.79 -3.72
N ALA A 28 -18.89 1.02 -4.54
CA ALA A 28 -19.57 -0.04 -5.28
C ALA A 28 -18.65 -0.70 -6.31
N VAL A 29 -17.89 0.09 -7.06
CA VAL A 29 -16.92 -0.41 -8.04
C VAL A 29 -15.80 -1.19 -7.36
N ALA A 30 -15.33 -0.74 -6.21
CA ALA A 30 -14.36 -1.45 -5.40
C ALA A 30 -14.85 -2.83 -4.93
N ALA A 31 -16.08 -2.90 -4.42
CA ALA A 31 -16.69 -4.17 -4.04
C ALA A 31 -16.82 -5.12 -5.23
N VAL A 32 -17.15 -4.60 -6.42
CA VAL A 32 -17.19 -5.37 -7.67
C VAL A 32 -15.80 -5.84 -8.09
N LEU A 33 -14.77 -5.02 -7.98
CA LEU A 33 -13.39 -5.40 -8.30
C LEU A 33 -12.87 -6.50 -7.37
N VAL A 34 -13.05 -6.36 -6.07
CA VAL A 34 -12.66 -7.38 -5.10
C VAL A 34 -13.48 -8.66 -5.32
N GLY A 35 -14.81 -8.53 -5.45
CA GLY A 35 -15.71 -9.66 -5.67
C GLY A 35 -15.43 -10.42 -6.97
N SER A 36 -15.12 -9.71 -8.05
CA SER A 36 -14.79 -10.33 -9.34
C SER A 36 -13.46 -11.08 -9.31
N VAL A 37 -12.43 -10.55 -8.64
CA VAL A 37 -11.16 -11.28 -8.44
C VAL A 37 -11.37 -12.55 -7.63
N VAL A 38 -12.12 -12.47 -6.54
CA VAL A 38 -12.44 -13.63 -5.70
C VAL A 38 -13.25 -14.66 -6.50
N ALA A 39 -14.24 -14.23 -7.28
CA ALA A 39 -15.03 -15.09 -8.15
C ALA A 39 -14.18 -15.77 -9.24
N VAL A 40 -13.36 -15.02 -9.98
CA VAL A 40 -12.51 -15.55 -11.06
C VAL A 40 -11.46 -16.52 -10.50
N GLY A 41 -10.77 -16.15 -9.43
CA GLY A 41 -9.77 -17.01 -8.78
C GLY A 41 -10.35 -18.30 -8.21
N SER A 42 -11.62 -18.27 -7.80
CA SER A 42 -12.34 -19.44 -7.27
C SER A 42 -13.02 -20.29 -8.36
N TRP A 43 -13.42 -19.67 -9.49
CA TRP A 43 -14.22 -20.31 -10.54
C TRP A 43 -13.40 -20.94 -11.69
N TYR A 44 -12.38 -20.24 -12.19
CA TYR A 44 -11.61 -20.62 -13.40
C TYR A 44 -11.08 -22.06 -13.39
N PRO A 45 -10.59 -22.63 -12.28
CA PRO A 45 -10.08 -24.00 -12.28
C PRO A 45 -11.14 -25.06 -12.00
N PHE A 46 -12.28 -24.71 -11.39
CA PHE A 46 -13.38 -25.65 -11.18
C PHE A 46 -14.25 -25.82 -12.43
N ALA A 47 -14.25 -24.83 -13.32
CA ALA A 47 -14.82 -24.97 -14.66
C ALA A 47 -14.13 -26.08 -15.48
N GLN A 48 -12.85 -26.38 -15.19
CA GLN A 48 -12.07 -27.43 -15.83
C GLN A 48 -12.29 -28.83 -15.22
N VAL A 49 -12.84 -28.93 -14.00
CA VAL A 49 -13.19 -30.21 -13.37
C VAL A 49 -14.64 -30.56 -13.70
N ARG A 50 -14.83 -31.48 -14.65
CA ARG A 50 -16.15 -32.05 -14.98
C ARG A 50 -16.78 -32.67 -13.70
N GLY A 51 -17.87 -32.10 -13.19
CA GLY A 51 -18.81 -32.81 -12.32
C GLY A 51 -19.14 -32.22 -10.93
N ARG A 52 -18.44 -31.22 -10.41
CA ARG A 52 -18.81 -30.59 -9.10
C ARG A 52 -18.63 -29.08 -9.12
N ARG A 53 -19.60 -28.38 -9.72
CA ARG A 53 -19.67 -26.90 -9.77
C ARG A 53 -20.22 -26.26 -8.49
N THR A 54 -20.78 -27.03 -7.56
CA THR A 54 -21.48 -26.51 -6.37
C THR A 54 -20.54 -26.05 -5.24
N GLY A 55 -19.44 -26.78 -5.00
CA GLY A 55 -18.47 -26.45 -3.94
C GLY A 55 -17.93 -25.01 -3.97
N PRO A 56 -17.37 -24.51 -5.08
CA PRO A 56 -16.83 -23.15 -5.16
C PRO A 56 -17.92 -22.06 -5.07
N VAL A 57 -19.13 -22.32 -5.58
CA VAL A 57 -20.27 -21.42 -5.44
C VAL A 57 -20.65 -21.27 -3.97
N ILE A 58 -20.71 -22.39 -3.23
CA ILE A 58 -21.02 -22.38 -1.80
C ILE A 58 -19.94 -21.60 -1.04
N VAL A 59 -18.65 -21.80 -1.34
CA VAL A 59 -17.57 -21.04 -0.68
C VAL A 59 -17.67 -19.55 -0.98
N LEU A 60 -17.93 -19.16 -2.24
CA LEU A 60 -18.12 -17.76 -2.61
C LEU A 60 -19.32 -17.12 -1.91
N ILE A 61 -20.46 -17.80 -1.87
CA ILE A 61 -21.67 -17.33 -1.19
C ILE A 61 -21.40 -17.23 0.32
N SER A 62 -20.78 -18.23 0.93
CA SER A 62 -20.45 -18.21 2.36
C SER A 62 -19.49 -17.07 2.71
N VAL A 63 -18.43 -16.86 1.93
CA VAL A 63 -17.50 -15.74 2.13
C VAL A 63 -18.22 -14.41 1.93
N GLY A 64 -19.06 -14.28 0.91
CA GLY A 64 -19.85 -13.08 0.66
C GLY A 64 -20.84 -12.77 1.79
N LEU A 65 -21.54 -13.79 2.30
CA LEU A 65 -22.49 -13.66 3.40
C LEU A 65 -21.80 -13.31 4.71
N ILE A 66 -20.73 -14.04 5.06
CA ILE A 66 -19.92 -13.76 6.25
C ILE A 66 -19.33 -12.35 6.16
N GLY A 67 -18.72 -12.01 5.03
CA GLY A 67 -18.17 -10.68 4.77
C GLY A 67 -19.22 -9.58 4.88
N SER A 68 -20.43 -9.80 4.37
CA SER A 68 -21.54 -8.84 4.49
C SER A 68 -21.99 -8.66 5.94
N VAL A 69 -22.17 -9.74 6.71
CA VAL A 69 -22.53 -9.66 8.14
C VAL A 69 -21.45 -8.94 8.94
N LEU A 70 -20.18 -9.24 8.68
CA LEU A 70 -19.05 -8.58 9.32
C LEU A 70 -18.97 -7.10 8.93
N SER A 71 -19.22 -6.76 7.66
CA SER A 71 -19.24 -5.38 7.17
C SER A 71 -20.30 -4.57 7.90
N LEU A 72 -21.52 -5.12 8.07
CA LEU A 72 -22.59 -4.46 8.81
C LEU A 72 -22.20 -4.23 10.28
N ARG A 73 -21.52 -5.19 10.92
CA ARG A 73 -21.01 -5.04 12.29
C ARG A 73 -19.91 -3.98 12.38
N ALA A 74 -19.00 -3.96 11.41
CA ALA A 74 -17.91 -2.99 11.39
C ALA A 74 -18.43 -1.57 11.12
N GLU A 75 -19.43 -1.42 10.24
CA GLU A 75 -20.13 -0.15 10.02
C GLU A 75 -20.89 0.30 11.26
N ALA A 76 -21.56 -0.61 11.97
CA ALA A 76 -22.19 -0.29 13.26
C ALA A 76 -21.16 0.17 14.30
N GLY A 77 -19.93 -0.38 14.26
CA GLY A 77 -18.81 0.07 15.09
C GLY A 77 -18.26 1.45 14.74
N LEU A 78 -18.59 1.99 13.56
CA LEU A 78 -18.28 3.37 13.15
C LEU A 78 -19.36 4.38 13.59
N ALA A 79 -20.42 3.92 14.28
CA ALA A 79 -21.42 4.83 14.84
C ALA A 79 -20.75 5.81 15.82
N ALA A 80 -21.30 7.04 15.90
CA ALA A 80 -20.71 8.13 16.66
C ALA A 80 -20.30 7.68 18.08
N GLY A 81 -19.00 7.79 18.36
CA GLY A 81 -18.43 7.48 19.67
C GLY A 81 -18.84 8.48 20.76
N PRO A 82 -18.32 8.31 21.98
CA PRO A 82 -18.56 9.26 23.06
C PRO A 82 -18.08 10.66 22.66
N ILE A 83 -18.96 11.65 22.68
CA ILE A 83 -18.66 13.06 22.40
C ILE A 83 -18.44 13.79 23.74
N GLY A 84 -17.56 14.79 23.74
CA GLY A 84 -17.33 15.68 24.88
C GLY A 84 -15.92 15.54 25.49
N PRO A 85 -15.70 16.17 26.65
CA PRO A 85 -14.36 16.27 27.23
C PRO A 85 -13.82 14.90 27.63
N PHE A 86 -12.53 14.72 27.44
CA PHE A 86 -11.80 13.54 27.86
C PHE A 86 -10.43 13.92 28.36
N THR A 87 -9.98 13.24 29.40
CA THR A 87 -8.61 13.31 29.87
C THR A 87 -8.19 11.92 30.31
N GLY A 88 -7.12 11.41 29.72
CA GLY A 88 -6.67 10.05 29.99
C GLY A 88 -5.59 9.57 29.03
N PRO A 89 -5.11 8.33 29.23
CA PRO A 89 -4.17 7.71 28.31
C PRO A 89 -4.83 7.39 26.97
N ALA A 90 -4.11 7.66 25.89
CA ALA A 90 -4.48 7.26 24.54
C ALA A 90 -3.28 6.56 23.88
N ARG A 91 -3.56 5.51 23.10
CA ARG A 91 -2.53 4.79 22.37
C ARG A 91 -2.39 5.36 20.97
N VAL A 92 -1.18 5.71 20.56
CA VAL A 92 -0.88 6.15 19.19
C VAL A 92 -1.01 4.95 18.26
N VAL A 93 -1.87 5.04 17.26
CA VAL A 93 -2.20 3.91 16.37
C VAL A 93 -1.23 3.80 15.20
N ASP A 94 -0.93 4.94 14.57
CA ASP A 94 -0.04 5.05 13.41
C ASP A 94 0.95 6.20 13.62
N ASP A 95 2.03 6.24 12.84
CA ASP A 95 3.02 7.31 12.94
C ASP A 95 2.39 8.67 12.51
N PRO A 96 2.69 9.78 13.21
CA PRO A 96 2.13 11.10 12.89
C PRO A 96 2.55 11.58 11.49
N ARG A 97 1.57 11.98 10.68
CA ARG A 97 1.78 12.45 9.31
C ARG A 97 1.84 13.98 9.26
N PRO A 98 2.99 14.56 8.88
CA PRO A 98 3.09 16.01 8.75
C PRO A 98 2.42 16.47 7.44
N TYR A 99 1.59 17.50 7.56
CA TYR A 99 1.04 18.28 6.45
C TYR A 99 1.58 19.72 6.55
N ARG A 100 1.40 20.52 5.47
CA ARG A 100 1.90 21.91 5.40
C ARG A 100 1.49 22.75 6.62
N SER A 101 0.23 22.66 7.06
CA SER A 101 -0.35 23.46 8.14
C SER A 101 -0.77 22.67 9.38
N ALA A 102 -0.60 21.34 9.39
CA ALA A 102 -1.05 20.50 10.50
C ALA A 102 -0.20 19.23 10.63
N THR A 103 -0.23 18.58 11.79
CA THR A 103 0.24 17.19 11.94
C THR A 103 -0.97 16.33 12.28
N TRP A 104 -1.18 15.30 11.49
CA TRP A 104 -2.30 14.37 11.66
C TRP A 104 -1.83 13.08 12.32
N VAL A 105 -2.60 12.57 13.28
CA VAL A 105 -2.30 11.27 13.89
C VAL A 105 -3.60 10.59 14.32
N ILE A 106 -3.61 9.27 14.33
CA ILE A 106 -4.71 8.50 14.92
C ILE A 106 -4.30 8.04 16.31
N ILE A 107 -5.18 8.29 17.28
CA ILE A 107 -5.07 7.76 18.63
C ILE A 107 -6.25 6.84 18.94
N ASP A 108 -6.04 5.91 19.85
CA ASP A 108 -7.03 4.98 20.36
C ASP A 108 -7.29 5.31 21.83
N ILE A 109 -8.53 5.71 22.11
CA ILE A 109 -9.05 6.05 23.42
C ILE A 109 -10.09 4.99 23.78
N ASP A 110 -9.84 4.17 24.80
CA ASP A 110 -10.76 3.14 25.28
C ASP A 110 -11.25 2.16 24.19
N GLY A 111 -10.41 1.86 23.19
CA GLY A 111 -10.76 0.98 22.06
C GLY A 111 -11.41 1.71 20.88
N ALA A 112 -11.63 3.01 20.99
CA ALA A 112 -12.21 3.85 19.95
C ALA A 112 -11.15 4.77 19.32
N ARG A 113 -10.99 4.69 18.00
CA ARG A 113 -9.98 5.47 17.28
C ARG A 113 -10.50 6.86 16.93
N HIS A 114 -9.70 7.87 17.24
CA HIS A 114 -9.97 9.26 16.94
C HIS A 114 -8.80 9.88 16.18
N GLU A 115 -9.09 10.77 15.24
CA GLU A 115 -8.05 11.53 14.56
C GLU A 115 -7.75 12.84 15.30
N ILE A 116 -6.48 13.19 15.40
CA ILE A 116 -6.01 14.48 15.87
C ILE A 116 -5.50 15.27 14.66
N TRP A 117 -5.96 16.52 14.55
CA TRP A 117 -5.41 17.52 13.64
C TRP A 117 -4.74 18.63 14.45
N ALA A 118 -3.45 18.46 14.74
CA ALA A 118 -2.67 19.46 15.47
C ALA A 118 -2.28 20.61 14.54
N ARG A 119 -2.84 21.80 14.76
CA ARG A 119 -2.61 22.98 13.90
C ARG A 119 -1.68 24.03 14.51
N SER A 120 -1.62 24.12 15.84
CA SER A 120 -0.70 25.05 16.52
C SER A 120 0.74 24.58 16.38
N ASN A 121 1.72 25.50 16.37
CA ASN A 121 3.12 25.14 16.23
C ASN A 121 3.64 24.25 17.38
N SER A 122 3.16 24.45 18.61
CA SER A 122 3.50 23.62 19.77
C SER A 122 2.94 22.22 19.61
N ASP A 123 1.66 22.10 19.24
CA ASP A 123 1.00 20.79 19.13
C ASP A 123 1.55 20.02 17.94
N ARG A 124 1.84 20.69 16.82
CA ARG A 124 2.45 20.07 15.64
C ARG A 124 3.77 19.39 15.98
N ARG A 125 4.65 20.06 16.71
CA ARG A 125 5.95 19.51 17.14
C ARG A 125 5.77 18.38 18.15
N ARG A 126 4.85 18.54 19.10
CA ARG A 126 4.59 17.52 20.12
C ARG A 126 3.99 16.26 19.52
N VAL A 127 2.98 16.41 18.67
CA VAL A 127 2.35 15.31 17.93
C VAL A 127 3.35 14.65 16.99
N ALA A 128 4.18 15.42 16.27
CA ALA A 128 5.20 14.86 15.37
C ALA A 128 6.27 14.03 16.09
N SER A 129 6.47 14.23 17.39
CA SER A 129 7.43 13.43 18.19
C SER A 129 6.89 12.06 18.62
N LEU A 130 5.59 11.82 18.49
CA LEU A 130 4.94 10.55 18.85
C LEU A 130 5.30 9.44 17.85
N ARG A 131 5.25 8.20 18.30
CA ARG A 131 5.45 7.02 17.43
C ARG A 131 4.34 6.01 17.61
N ALA A 132 4.06 5.25 16.55
CA ALA A 132 3.04 4.20 16.60
C ALA A 132 3.31 3.21 17.75
N GLY A 133 2.23 2.87 18.47
CA GLY A 133 2.24 1.97 19.61
C GLY A 133 2.60 2.61 20.94
N GLU A 134 3.06 3.87 20.99
CA GLU A 134 3.28 4.61 22.23
C GLU A 134 1.96 4.98 22.91
N TRP A 135 2.02 5.26 24.20
CA TRP A 135 0.89 5.76 24.99
C TRP A 135 1.18 7.18 25.41
N VAL A 136 0.23 8.08 25.18
CA VAL A 136 0.32 9.50 25.53
C VAL A 136 -0.90 9.89 26.34
N VAL A 137 -0.72 10.65 27.41
CA VAL A 137 -1.86 11.25 28.13
C VAL A 137 -2.37 12.41 27.31
N VAL A 138 -3.65 12.40 26.95
CA VAL A 138 -4.29 13.47 26.18
C VAL A 138 -5.37 14.13 27.03
N SER A 139 -5.54 15.43 26.86
CA SER A 139 -6.68 16.19 27.38
C SER A 139 -7.25 17.04 26.25
N GLY A 140 -8.58 17.03 26.13
CA GLY A 140 -9.25 17.69 25.02
C GLY A 140 -10.70 17.27 24.86
N GLU A 141 -11.25 17.51 23.69
CA GLU A 141 -12.65 17.23 23.36
C GLU A 141 -12.77 16.21 22.23
N ARG A 142 -13.64 15.21 22.42
CA ARG A 142 -14.07 14.28 21.38
C ARG A 142 -15.20 14.90 20.57
N GLU A 143 -15.00 15.02 19.27
CA GLU A 143 -15.91 15.65 18.32
C GLU A 143 -16.36 14.64 17.25
N PRO A 144 -17.58 14.77 16.71
CA PRO A 144 -18.04 13.91 15.62
C PRO A 144 -17.25 14.17 14.33
N LEU A 145 -17.06 13.13 13.53
CA LEU A 145 -16.52 13.28 12.18
C LEU A 145 -17.56 13.84 11.23
N ASP A 146 -17.09 14.71 10.33
CA ASP A 146 -17.82 15.07 9.13
C ASP A 146 -18.11 13.82 8.26
N PRO A 147 -19.31 13.68 7.64
CA PRO A 147 -19.69 12.49 6.89
C PRO A 147 -18.73 12.11 5.74
N ASP A 148 -18.14 13.09 5.05
CA ASP A 148 -17.19 12.83 3.97
C ASP A 148 -15.86 12.34 4.54
N ARG A 149 -15.41 12.93 5.64
CA ARG A 149 -14.20 12.50 6.36
C ARG A 149 -14.38 11.09 6.91
N ALA A 150 -15.50 10.81 7.57
CA ALA A 150 -15.83 9.49 8.13
C ALA A 150 -15.72 8.37 7.08
N ARG A 151 -16.17 8.62 5.83
CA ARG A 151 -16.01 7.67 4.73
C ARG A 151 -14.54 7.40 4.38
N ARG A 152 -13.71 8.44 4.29
CA ARG A 152 -12.29 8.32 3.89
C ARG A 152 -11.43 7.58 4.90
N VAL A 153 -11.66 7.80 6.20
CA VAL A 153 -10.88 7.16 7.28
C VAL A 153 -11.55 5.90 7.83
N ALA A 154 -12.70 5.48 7.27
CA ALA A 154 -13.43 4.30 7.73
C ALA A 154 -12.57 3.03 7.74
N TRP A 155 -11.71 2.84 6.73
CA TRP A 155 -10.82 1.67 6.68
C TRP A 155 -9.82 1.65 7.86
N GLN A 156 -9.52 2.80 8.47
CA GLN A 156 -8.69 2.93 9.66
C GLN A 156 -9.49 2.83 10.97
N HIS A 157 -10.79 2.54 10.91
CA HIS A 157 -11.70 2.42 12.06
C HIS A 157 -11.81 3.70 12.92
N VAL A 158 -11.60 4.87 12.32
CA VAL A 158 -11.73 6.15 13.02
C VAL A 158 -13.21 6.53 13.15
N ILE A 159 -13.65 6.84 14.37
CA ILE A 159 -15.06 7.09 14.70
C ILE A 159 -15.35 8.56 15.03
N GLY A 160 -14.32 9.37 15.29
CA GLY A 160 -14.42 10.77 15.67
C GLY A 160 -13.13 11.55 15.48
N SER A 161 -13.19 12.87 15.66
CA SER A 161 -12.00 13.72 15.81
C SER A 161 -11.74 14.02 17.29
N PHE A 162 -10.49 14.29 17.62
CA PHE A 162 -10.06 14.70 18.96
C PHE A 162 -9.36 16.05 18.87
N ARG A 163 -10.01 17.07 19.43
CA ARG A 163 -9.43 18.41 19.55
C ARG A 163 -8.57 18.45 20.81
N VAL A 164 -7.26 18.51 20.59
CA VAL A 164 -6.26 18.52 21.68
C VAL A 164 -6.23 19.87 22.34
N ASP A 165 -6.40 19.90 23.66
CA ASP A 165 -6.09 21.06 24.49
C ASP A 165 -4.69 20.91 25.12
N TRP A 166 -4.30 19.68 25.47
CA TRP A 166 -2.99 19.39 26.05
C TRP A 166 -2.52 17.94 25.78
N LEU A 167 -1.20 17.77 25.66
CA LEU A 167 -0.51 16.48 25.52
C LEU A 167 0.52 16.30 26.64
N GLY A 168 0.37 15.23 27.39
CA GLY A 168 1.21 14.88 28.52
C GLY A 168 2.41 14.02 28.16
N ASP A 169 2.82 13.23 29.15
CA ASP A 169 3.98 12.35 29.02
C ASP A 169 3.70 11.16 28.11
N VAL A 170 4.76 10.77 27.40
CA VAL A 170 4.75 9.65 26.46
C VAL A 170 5.42 8.46 27.14
N THR A 171 4.74 7.33 27.13
CA THR A 171 5.24 6.06 27.65
C THR A 171 5.40 5.05 26.52
N SER A 172 6.43 4.22 26.62
CA SER A 172 6.78 3.29 25.56
C SER A 172 5.68 2.23 25.37
N GLY A 173 5.43 1.87 24.12
CA GLY A 173 4.51 0.79 23.76
C GLY A 173 4.95 -0.61 24.19
N GLY A 174 4.15 -1.60 23.78
CA GLY A 174 4.47 -3.01 23.98
C GLY A 174 5.77 -3.47 23.29
N PRO A 175 6.26 -4.69 23.56
CA PRO A 175 7.54 -5.17 23.03
C PRO A 175 7.67 -5.09 21.51
N LEU A 176 6.61 -5.44 20.78
CA LEU A 176 6.57 -5.38 19.32
C LEU A 176 6.70 -3.94 18.79
N ALA A 177 5.98 -2.99 19.40
CA ALA A 177 6.06 -1.58 19.03
C ALA A 177 7.46 -1.02 19.27
N ARG A 178 8.07 -1.33 20.41
CA ARG A 178 9.46 -0.91 20.71
C ARG A 178 10.47 -1.49 19.72
N ALA A 179 10.36 -2.78 19.41
CA ALA A 179 11.23 -3.44 18.44
C ALA A 179 11.07 -2.82 17.04
N SER A 180 9.83 -2.59 16.61
CA SER A 180 9.51 -1.96 15.33
C SER A 180 10.04 -0.52 15.26
N ASN A 181 9.82 0.28 16.31
CA ASN A 181 10.28 1.67 16.38
C ASN A 181 11.81 1.75 16.39
N ARG A 182 12.50 0.77 16.98
CA ARG A 182 13.97 0.67 16.93
C ARG A 182 14.49 0.35 15.53
N VAL A 183 13.82 -0.54 14.80
CA VAL A 183 14.19 -0.85 13.41
C VAL A 183 13.97 0.39 12.54
N ARG A 184 12.81 1.06 12.66
CA ARG A 184 12.53 2.29 11.90
C ARG A 184 13.52 3.41 12.24
N SER A 185 13.90 3.58 13.51
CA SER A 185 14.91 4.58 13.88
C SER A 185 16.28 4.27 13.29
N LEU A 186 16.74 3.01 13.35
CA LEU A 186 18.02 2.63 12.74
C LEU A 186 18.02 2.84 11.22
N VAL A 187 16.91 2.57 10.55
CA VAL A 187 16.77 2.84 9.12
C VAL A 187 16.80 4.34 8.84
N ALA A 188 16.14 5.16 9.67
CA ALA A 188 16.17 6.61 9.54
C ALA A 188 17.57 7.19 9.79
N ASP A 189 18.26 6.74 10.85
CA ASP A 189 19.63 7.14 11.17
C ASP A 189 20.60 6.78 10.03
N GLY A 190 20.43 5.59 9.43
CA GLY A 190 21.19 5.19 8.26
C GLY A 190 20.88 6.04 7.04
N ALA A 191 19.60 6.22 6.70
CA ALA A 191 19.17 7.00 5.54
C ALA A 191 19.59 8.48 5.63
N ALA A 192 19.64 9.05 6.84
CA ALA A 192 20.08 10.43 7.06
C ALA A 192 21.52 10.69 6.54
N LEU A 193 22.36 9.64 6.43
CA LEU A 193 23.73 9.76 5.93
C LEU A 193 23.81 10.15 4.44
N ILE A 194 22.77 9.89 3.64
CA ILE A 194 22.77 10.23 2.21
C ILE A 194 22.16 11.60 1.90
N GLY A 195 21.56 12.26 2.90
CA GLY A 195 21.00 13.60 2.83
C GLY A 195 19.62 13.69 2.19
N GLU A 196 18.94 14.83 2.42
CA GLU A 196 17.66 15.15 1.78
C GLU A 196 17.85 15.51 0.29
N PRO A 197 16.86 15.18 -0.58
CA PRO A 197 15.62 14.46 -0.28
C PRO A 197 15.74 12.92 -0.44
N ASP A 198 16.94 12.42 -0.78
CA ASP A 198 17.20 11.00 -1.08
C ASP A 198 16.90 10.09 0.13
N ASP A 199 17.12 10.57 1.35
CA ASP A 199 16.84 9.85 2.60
C ASP A 199 15.35 9.46 2.74
N SER A 200 14.44 10.40 2.46
CA SER A 200 12.99 10.25 2.58
C SER A 200 12.45 9.28 1.52
N LEU A 201 13.03 9.32 0.31
CA LEU A 201 12.71 8.37 -0.75
C LEU A 201 13.24 6.96 -0.41
N LEU A 202 14.45 6.85 0.13
CA LEU A 202 15.01 5.56 0.57
C LEU A 202 14.16 4.92 1.68
N ARG A 203 13.76 5.71 2.67
CA ARG A 203 12.85 5.28 3.75
C ARG A 203 11.49 4.82 3.20
N GLY A 204 10.91 5.57 2.26
CA GLY A 204 9.68 5.22 1.56
C GLY A 204 9.78 3.90 0.79
N LEU A 205 10.87 3.71 0.05
CA LEU A 205 11.12 2.48 -0.73
C LEU A 205 11.23 1.24 0.15
N VAL A 206 11.92 1.35 1.29
CA VAL A 206 12.41 0.20 2.07
C VAL A 206 11.46 -0.19 3.21
N ILE A 207 10.98 0.79 3.99
CA ILE A 207 10.13 0.57 5.18
C ILE A 207 8.78 1.28 5.10
N GLY A 208 8.53 2.03 4.03
CA GLY A 208 7.22 2.64 3.75
C GLY A 208 6.98 3.84 4.64
N ASP A 209 8.08 4.47 5.05
CA ASP A 209 8.05 5.71 5.79
C ASP A 209 8.09 6.86 4.78
N ASP A 210 6.91 7.44 4.52
CA ASP A 210 6.69 8.54 3.58
C ASP A 210 6.51 9.90 4.30
N LEU A 211 6.76 9.95 5.61
CA LEU A 211 6.45 11.10 6.46
C LEU A 211 7.16 12.39 6.04
N ASP A 212 8.44 12.32 5.68
CA ASP A 212 9.25 13.49 5.37
C ASP A 212 9.42 13.73 3.86
N GLN A 213 8.60 13.09 3.03
CA GLN A 213 8.70 13.28 1.58
C GLN A 213 8.17 14.66 1.17
N PRO A 214 8.96 15.48 0.46
CA PRO A 214 8.50 16.78 0.00
C PRO A 214 7.25 16.66 -0.89
N PRO A 215 6.24 17.54 -0.77
CA PRO A 215 5.04 17.50 -1.62
C PRO A 215 5.36 17.54 -3.12
N GLU A 216 6.42 18.25 -3.50
CA GLU A 216 6.90 18.32 -4.88
C GLU A 216 7.43 16.97 -5.38
N MET A 217 8.08 16.19 -4.52
CA MET A 217 8.52 14.82 -4.84
C MET A 217 7.30 13.93 -5.05
N ILE A 218 6.30 13.98 -4.15
CA ILE A 218 5.09 13.16 -4.26
C ILE A 218 4.36 13.45 -5.58
N GLU A 219 4.18 14.72 -5.94
CA GLU A 219 3.50 15.09 -7.18
C GLU A 219 4.31 14.69 -8.43
N ARG A 220 5.64 14.86 -8.40
CA ARG A 220 6.53 14.41 -9.48
C ARG A 220 6.44 12.88 -9.69
N PHE A 221 6.45 12.11 -8.61
CA PHE A 221 6.27 10.65 -8.70
C PHE A 221 4.88 10.28 -9.19
N ARG A 222 3.85 11.07 -8.87
CA ARG A 222 2.49 10.90 -9.40
C ARG A 222 2.41 11.17 -10.90
N ARG A 223 2.98 12.27 -11.37
CA ARG A 223 3.00 12.65 -12.79
C ARG A 223 3.84 11.70 -13.64
N SER A 224 4.93 11.17 -13.10
CA SER A 224 5.77 10.17 -13.79
C SER A 224 5.25 8.73 -13.74
N GLY A 225 4.13 8.46 -13.04
CA GLY A 225 3.58 7.11 -12.90
C GLY A 225 4.38 6.19 -11.99
N LEU A 226 5.17 6.77 -11.08
CA LEU A 226 6.05 6.09 -10.13
C LEU A 226 5.56 6.17 -8.68
N SER A 227 4.38 6.73 -8.36
CA SER A 227 3.87 6.85 -6.98
C SER A 227 3.84 5.55 -6.18
N HIS A 228 3.77 4.39 -6.81
CA HIS A 228 3.83 3.10 -6.12
C HIS A 228 5.22 2.79 -5.53
N LEU A 229 6.24 3.58 -5.88
CA LEU A 229 7.61 3.50 -5.34
C LEU A 229 7.83 4.44 -4.15
N THR A 230 6.98 5.44 -3.93
CA THR A 230 7.13 6.37 -2.79
C THR A 230 6.67 5.75 -1.48
N ALA A 231 5.94 4.65 -1.52
CA ALA A 231 5.49 3.88 -0.38
C ALA A 231 5.84 2.40 -0.55
N VAL A 232 5.69 1.61 0.52
CA VAL A 232 5.97 0.18 0.45
C VAL A 232 4.86 -0.58 -0.28
N SER A 233 5.27 -1.34 -1.29
CA SER A 233 4.38 -2.19 -2.09
C SER A 233 4.57 -3.67 -1.77
N GLY A 234 3.71 -4.52 -2.32
CA GLY A 234 3.82 -5.98 -2.16
C GLY A 234 5.14 -6.58 -2.66
N GLN A 235 5.85 -5.89 -3.55
CA GLN A 235 7.18 -6.30 -4.00
C GLN A 235 8.19 -6.35 -2.84
N ASN A 236 8.07 -5.45 -1.86
CA ASN A 236 8.96 -5.43 -0.70
C ASN A 236 8.88 -6.72 0.12
N VAL A 237 7.70 -7.31 0.26
CA VAL A 237 7.55 -8.61 0.96
C VAL A 237 8.35 -9.69 0.22
N THR A 238 8.24 -9.76 -1.10
CA THR A 238 9.00 -10.72 -1.91
C THR A 238 10.50 -10.49 -1.81
N LEU A 239 10.95 -9.23 -1.82
CA LEU A 239 12.37 -8.88 -1.75
C LEU A 239 12.97 -9.16 -0.37
N VAL A 240 12.24 -8.89 0.71
CA VAL A 240 12.65 -9.26 2.07
C VAL A 240 12.81 -10.76 2.21
N LEU A 241 11.87 -11.54 1.64
CA LEU A 241 11.99 -12.99 1.60
C LEU A 241 13.18 -13.45 0.74
N ALA A 242 13.45 -12.78 -0.38
CA ALA A 242 14.59 -13.07 -1.24
C ALA A 242 15.93 -12.77 -0.54
N ALA A 243 16.03 -11.64 0.17
CA ALA A 243 17.19 -11.30 0.99
C ALA A 243 17.41 -12.31 2.12
N GLY A 244 16.34 -12.79 2.75
CA GLY A 244 16.41 -13.82 3.79
C GLY A 244 16.65 -15.24 3.26
N ALA A 245 16.41 -15.51 1.97
CA ALA A 245 16.41 -16.85 1.39
C ALA A 245 17.72 -17.63 1.61
N PRO A 246 18.93 -17.05 1.49
CA PRO A 246 20.19 -17.77 1.73
C PRO A 246 20.30 -18.32 3.16
N LEU A 247 19.77 -17.61 4.15
CA LEU A 247 19.74 -18.04 5.54
C LEU A 247 18.63 -19.05 5.79
N LEU A 248 17.42 -18.77 5.28
CA LEU A 248 16.25 -19.64 5.41
C LEU A 248 16.48 -21.03 4.78
N ARG A 249 17.23 -21.11 3.68
CA ARG A 249 17.58 -22.36 3.00
C ARG A 249 18.49 -23.28 3.83
N ARG A 250 19.23 -22.73 4.81
CA ARG A 250 20.08 -23.51 5.74
C ARG A 250 19.28 -24.17 6.87
N LEU A 251 18.02 -23.80 7.05
CA LEU A 251 17.16 -24.31 8.11
C LEU A 251 16.40 -25.57 7.65
N GLY A 252 16.08 -26.45 8.60
CA GLY A 252 15.19 -27.60 8.36
C GLY A 252 13.76 -27.16 7.99
N SER A 253 12.99 -28.03 7.33
CA SER A 253 11.68 -27.67 6.72
C SER A 253 10.70 -26.98 7.66
N ARG A 254 10.53 -27.49 8.89
CA ARG A 254 9.62 -26.89 9.90
C ARG A 254 10.13 -25.53 10.40
N THR A 255 11.41 -25.46 10.75
CA THR A 255 12.04 -24.20 11.20
C THR A 255 11.98 -23.16 10.11
N ARG A 256 12.27 -23.53 8.86
CA ARG A 256 12.16 -22.64 7.69
C ARG A 256 10.76 -22.06 7.55
N LEU A 257 9.71 -22.87 7.68
CA LEU A 257 8.32 -22.40 7.64
C LEU A 257 8.06 -21.36 8.75
N VAL A 258 8.37 -21.71 9.99
CA VAL A 258 8.13 -20.83 11.15
C VAL A 258 8.91 -19.53 11.02
N THR A 259 10.20 -19.59 10.67
CA THR A 259 11.04 -18.41 10.49
C THR A 259 10.58 -17.55 9.31
N THR A 260 10.11 -18.15 8.22
CA THR A 260 9.57 -17.39 7.07
C THR A 260 8.28 -16.64 7.46
N VAL A 261 7.35 -17.31 8.15
CA VAL A 261 6.12 -16.66 8.64
C VAL A 261 6.45 -15.57 9.66
N ALA A 262 7.39 -15.81 10.56
CA ALA A 262 7.86 -14.80 11.52
C ALA A 262 8.50 -13.59 10.83
N LEU A 263 9.29 -13.80 9.77
CA LEU A 263 9.91 -12.72 8.99
C LEU A 263 8.84 -11.87 8.27
N ILE A 264 7.81 -12.51 7.70
CA ILE A 264 6.69 -11.79 7.07
C ILE A 264 5.92 -10.99 8.12
N ALA A 265 5.58 -11.59 9.26
CA ALA A 265 4.86 -10.92 10.33
C ALA A 265 5.65 -9.73 10.91
N TRP A 266 6.97 -9.90 11.07
CA TRP A 266 7.88 -8.82 11.43
C TRP A 266 7.86 -7.69 10.40
N PHE A 267 7.94 -8.01 9.11
CA PHE A 267 7.93 -7.00 8.05
C PHE A 267 6.60 -6.23 7.98
N VAL A 268 5.47 -6.93 8.15
CA VAL A 268 4.14 -6.32 8.25
C VAL A 268 4.06 -5.35 9.45
N ALA A 269 4.65 -5.71 10.59
CA ALA A 269 4.64 -4.87 11.78
C ALA A 269 5.49 -3.60 11.61
N ILE A 270 6.66 -3.68 10.97
CA ILE A 270 7.51 -2.50 10.74
C ILE A 270 6.94 -1.53 9.69
N THR A 271 6.11 -2.04 8.79
CA THR A 271 5.41 -1.27 7.74
C THR A 271 3.99 -0.84 8.16
N ARG A 272 3.70 -0.84 9.48
CA ARG A 272 2.46 -0.33 10.08
C ARG A 272 1.16 -0.96 9.55
N PHE A 273 1.21 -2.23 9.14
CA PHE A 273 0.03 -2.97 8.66
C PHE A 273 -0.64 -2.33 7.42
N GLU A 274 0.14 -1.70 6.54
CA GLU A 274 -0.37 -1.11 5.31
C GLU A 274 -1.18 -2.12 4.47
N PRO A 275 -2.38 -1.78 3.94
CA PRO A 275 -3.26 -2.73 3.27
C PRO A 275 -2.61 -3.51 2.10
N SER A 276 -1.74 -2.85 1.34
CA SER A 276 -0.99 -3.48 0.25
C SER A 276 -0.05 -4.58 0.76
N ILE A 277 0.53 -4.39 1.94
CA ILE A 277 1.46 -5.32 2.60
C ILE A 277 0.73 -6.42 3.33
N LEU A 278 -0.42 -6.14 3.93
CA LEU A 278 -1.30 -7.18 4.48
C LEU A 278 -1.69 -8.20 3.40
N ARG A 279 -2.02 -7.74 2.18
CA ARG A 279 -2.29 -8.63 1.05
C ARG A 279 -1.05 -9.43 0.66
N ALA A 280 0.07 -8.76 0.40
CA ALA A 280 1.28 -9.42 -0.06
C ALA A 280 1.85 -10.41 0.97
N GLY A 281 1.85 -10.02 2.25
CA GLY A 281 2.22 -10.87 3.38
C GLY A 281 1.30 -12.08 3.50
N THR A 282 -0.02 -11.89 3.39
CA THR A 282 -0.98 -13.00 3.39
C THR A 282 -0.73 -13.96 2.23
N MET A 283 -0.53 -13.46 1.02
CA MET A 283 -0.19 -14.29 -0.16
C MET A 283 1.13 -15.05 0.06
N ALA A 284 2.14 -14.41 0.63
CA ALA A 284 3.43 -15.03 0.92
C ALA A 284 3.33 -16.12 2.00
N VAL A 285 2.54 -15.91 3.05
CA VAL A 285 2.24 -16.94 4.07
C VAL A 285 1.50 -18.12 3.43
N LEU A 286 0.46 -17.87 2.64
CA LEU A 286 -0.29 -18.91 1.93
C LEU A 286 0.59 -19.71 0.96
N ALA A 287 1.51 -19.05 0.25
CA ALA A 287 2.49 -19.68 -0.63
C ALA A 287 3.49 -20.54 0.15
N THR A 288 3.98 -20.05 1.28
CA THR A 288 4.94 -20.78 2.14
C THR A 288 4.28 -22.01 2.77
N VAL A 289 3.05 -21.87 3.26
CA VAL A 289 2.28 -23.02 3.80
C VAL A 289 1.91 -24.00 2.69
N GLY A 290 1.50 -23.50 1.51
CA GLY A 290 1.19 -24.33 0.35
C GLY A 290 2.36 -25.19 -0.09
N THR A 291 3.54 -24.59 -0.25
CA THR A 291 4.77 -25.31 -0.60
C THR A 291 5.18 -26.33 0.48
N HIS A 292 5.02 -25.99 1.77
CA HIS A 292 5.26 -26.95 2.85
C HIS A 292 4.30 -28.16 2.83
N LEU A 293 3.05 -27.95 2.41
CA LEU A 293 2.03 -29.00 2.28
C LEU A 293 2.07 -29.74 0.92
N GLY A 294 3.03 -29.44 0.05
CA GLY A 294 3.10 -30.01 -1.31
C GLY A 294 1.96 -29.57 -2.22
N ARG A 295 1.33 -28.42 -1.94
CA ARG A 295 0.20 -27.86 -2.67
C ARG A 295 0.58 -26.54 -3.32
N GLU A 296 0.91 -26.60 -4.60
CA GLU A 296 1.08 -25.41 -5.42
C GLU A 296 -0.29 -24.86 -5.84
N ARG A 297 -0.46 -23.53 -5.77
CA ARG A 297 -1.65 -22.85 -6.27
C ARG A 297 -1.22 -21.72 -7.19
N THR A 298 -2.05 -21.46 -8.20
CA THR A 298 -1.82 -20.35 -9.12
C THR A 298 -1.86 -19.01 -8.38
N PRO A 299 -1.10 -17.98 -8.83
CA PRO A 299 -1.07 -16.68 -8.15
C PRO A 299 -2.45 -16.03 -8.02
N MET A 300 -3.34 -16.22 -9.00
CA MET A 300 -4.72 -15.72 -8.94
C MET A 300 -5.54 -16.38 -7.81
N ARG A 301 -5.31 -17.66 -7.51
CA ARG A 301 -5.95 -18.32 -6.36
C ARG A 301 -5.41 -17.80 -5.04
N MET A 302 -4.10 -17.57 -4.97
CA MET A 302 -3.48 -16.99 -3.77
C MET A 302 -4.03 -15.59 -3.50
N LEU A 303 -4.23 -14.78 -4.56
CA LEU A 303 -4.86 -13.47 -4.46
C LEU A 303 -6.32 -13.57 -3.95
N ALA A 304 -7.13 -14.46 -4.54
CA ALA A 304 -8.51 -14.67 -4.09
C ALA A 304 -8.60 -15.15 -2.63
N LEU A 305 -7.75 -16.11 -2.22
CA LEU A 305 -7.70 -16.60 -0.84
C LEU A 305 -7.25 -15.52 0.14
N ALA A 306 -6.22 -14.75 -0.23
CA ALA A 306 -5.74 -13.65 0.60
C ALA A 306 -6.83 -12.58 0.80
N LEU A 307 -7.56 -12.22 -0.26
CA LEU A 307 -8.65 -11.26 -0.16
C LEU A 307 -9.82 -11.77 0.67
N SER A 308 -10.23 -13.03 0.47
CA SER A 308 -11.26 -13.64 1.31
C SER A 308 -10.87 -13.63 2.78
N LEU A 309 -9.61 -13.94 3.12
CA LEU A 309 -9.14 -13.91 4.50
C LEU A 309 -9.11 -12.50 5.07
N LEU A 310 -8.59 -11.52 4.32
CA LEU A 310 -8.52 -10.13 4.77
C LEU A 310 -9.92 -9.55 5.02
N VAL A 311 -10.87 -9.79 4.12
CA VAL A 311 -12.26 -9.29 4.25
C VAL A 311 -12.99 -9.95 5.43
N VAL A 312 -12.68 -11.21 5.74
CA VAL A 312 -13.24 -11.90 6.92
C VAL A 312 -12.61 -11.40 8.22
N ILE A 313 -11.36 -10.96 8.21
CA ILE A 313 -10.70 -10.40 9.40
C ILE A 313 -11.15 -8.95 9.64
N ASP A 314 -11.14 -8.16 8.57
CA ASP A 314 -11.45 -6.73 8.58
C ASP A 314 -12.16 -6.36 7.27
N PRO A 315 -13.49 -6.21 7.27
CA PRO A 315 -14.24 -5.85 6.07
C PRO A 315 -14.02 -4.38 5.65
N LEU A 316 -13.65 -3.50 6.58
CA LEU A 316 -13.43 -2.07 6.29
C LEU A 316 -12.17 -1.85 5.46
N ILE A 317 -11.25 -2.82 5.41
CA ILE A 317 -10.07 -2.79 4.51
C ILE A 317 -10.47 -2.64 3.03
N THR A 318 -11.69 -3.07 2.67
CA THR A 318 -12.24 -2.91 1.30
C THR A 318 -12.52 -1.46 0.93
N ARG A 319 -12.49 -0.51 1.88
CA ARG A 319 -12.58 0.92 1.60
C ARG A 319 -11.21 1.58 1.38
N SER A 320 -10.12 0.83 1.53
CA SER A 320 -8.78 1.38 1.30
C SER A 320 -8.44 1.42 -0.20
N VAL A 321 -8.12 2.61 -0.70
CA VAL A 321 -7.67 2.83 -2.09
C VAL A 321 -6.40 2.02 -2.38
N GLY A 322 -5.47 1.96 -1.42
CA GLY A 322 -4.23 1.20 -1.53
C GLY A 322 -4.47 -0.29 -1.81
N LEU A 323 -5.50 -0.89 -1.21
CA LEU A 323 -5.87 -2.28 -1.50
C LEU A 323 -6.39 -2.41 -2.94
N TRP A 324 -7.22 -1.48 -3.43
CA TRP A 324 -7.77 -1.55 -4.81
C TRP A 324 -6.68 -1.49 -5.85
N LEU A 325 -5.74 -0.55 -5.69
CA LEU A 325 -4.58 -0.42 -6.58
C LEU A 325 -3.71 -1.68 -6.51
N SER A 326 -3.44 -2.20 -5.31
CA SER A 326 -2.61 -3.39 -5.11
C SER A 326 -3.23 -4.67 -5.71
N VAL A 327 -4.55 -4.85 -5.53
CA VAL A 327 -5.31 -5.97 -6.07
C VAL A 327 -5.45 -5.85 -7.59
N GLY A 328 -5.83 -4.68 -8.09
CA GLY A 328 -5.96 -4.40 -9.52
C GLY A 328 -4.65 -4.63 -10.26
N ALA A 329 -3.55 -4.06 -9.75
CA ALA A 329 -2.21 -4.29 -10.29
C ALA A 329 -1.85 -5.78 -10.31
N THR A 330 -2.05 -6.50 -9.20
CA THR A 330 -1.70 -7.93 -9.12
C THR A 330 -2.54 -8.78 -10.08
N ALA A 331 -3.85 -8.52 -10.14
CA ALA A 331 -4.75 -9.21 -11.06
C ALA A 331 -4.40 -8.93 -12.53
N GLY A 332 -4.05 -7.69 -12.85
CA GLY A 332 -3.57 -7.28 -14.17
C GLY A 332 -2.23 -7.92 -14.55
N VAL A 333 -1.25 -7.90 -13.65
CA VAL A 333 0.07 -8.53 -13.84
C VAL A 333 -0.07 -10.04 -14.08
N VAL A 334 -0.83 -10.74 -13.23
CA VAL A 334 -0.97 -12.20 -13.32
C VAL A 334 -1.90 -12.62 -14.46
N GLY A 335 -2.97 -11.86 -14.70
CA GLY A 335 -4.01 -12.23 -15.66
C GLY A 335 -3.76 -11.73 -17.08
N LEU A 336 -3.33 -10.47 -17.24
CA LEU A 336 -3.14 -9.81 -18.53
C LEU A 336 -1.66 -9.77 -18.95
N GLY A 337 -0.74 -9.65 -18.00
CA GLY A 337 0.70 -9.48 -18.26
C GLY A 337 1.29 -10.51 -19.24
N PRO A 338 1.22 -11.83 -18.95
CA PRO A 338 1.71 -12.86 -19.85
C PRO A 338 1.08 -12.82 -21.24
N ARG A 339 -0.23 -12.56 -21.32
CA ARG A 339 -0.98 -12.51 -22.59
C ARG A 339 -0.55 -11.33 -23.46
N LEU A 340 -0.28 -10.19 -22.83
CA LEU A 340 0.25 -9.01 -23.51
C LEU A 340 1.69 -9.25 -23.97
N ALA A 341 2.51 -9.87 -23.13
CA ALA A 341 3.89 -10.22 -23.45
C ALA A 341 3.98 -11.14 -24.69
N GLU A 342 3.15 -12.16 -24.78
CA GLU A 342 3.06 -13.01 -25.99
C GLU A 342 2.70 -12.21 -27.24
N GLY A 343 1.81 -11.23 -27.11
CA GLY A 343 1.42 -10.33 -28.19
C GLY A 343 2.57 -9.47 -28.68
N LEU A 344 3.50 -9.18 -27.78
CA LEU A 344 4.68 -8.36 -27.95
C LEU A 344 5.93 -9.17 -28.29
N GLY A 345 5.82 -10.47 -28.64
CA GLY A 345 6.97 -11.34 -28.89
C GLY A 345 8.00 -10.80 -29.91
N ARG A 346 7.59 -9.91 -30.81
CA ARG A 346 8.48 -9.17 -31.73
C ARG A 346 9.52 -8.28 -31.03
N PHE A 347 9.30 -7.91 -29.77
CA PHE A 347 10.19 -7.08 -28.95
C PHE A 347 11.19 -7.92 -28.12
N GLY A 348 11.20 -9.25 -28.31
CA GLY A 348 12.18 -10.14 -27.68
C GLY A 348 12.18 -10.03 -26.15
N VAL A 349 13.35 -9.73 -25.57
CA VAL A 349 13.56 -9.66 -24.11
C VAL A 349 12.68 -8.60 -23.44
N LEU A 350 12.26 -7.57 -24.15
CA LEU A 350 11.40 -6.50 -23.61
C LEU A 350 9.91 -6.89 -23.58
N ALA A 351 9.51 -7.96 -24.25
CA ALA A 351 8.11 -8.36 -24.33
C ALA A 351 7.51 -8.63 -22.95
N THR A 352 8.24 -9.34 -22.07
CA THR A 352 7.77 -9.69 -20.73
C THR A 352 7.68 -8.49 -19.80
N PRO A 353 8.72 -7.66 -19.60
CA PRO A 353 8.62 -6.45 -18.79
C PRO A 353 7.51 -5.50 -19.25
N VAL A 354 7.45 -5.23 -20.56
CA VAL A 354 6.41 -4.34 -21.12
C VAL A 354 5.02 -4.95 -20.93
N GLY A 355 4.85 -6.24 -21.18
CA GLY A 355 3.59 -6.95 -20.96
C GLY A 355 3.12 -6.87 -19.51
N ILE A 356 4.03 -7.10 -18.54
CA ILE A 356 3.74 -7.00 -17.11
C ILE A 356 3.35 -5.58 -16.72
N THR A 357 4.09 -4.56 -17.16
CA THR A 357 3.78 -3.15 -16.85
C THR A 357 2.45 -2.71 -17.45
N LEU A 358 2.16 -3.07 -18.71
CA LEU A 358 0.86 -2.80 -19.34
C LEU A 358 -0.27 -3.55 -18.63
N GLY A 359 -0.03 -4.80 -18.22
CA GLY A 359 -0.98 -5.58 -17.43
C GLY A 359 -1.32 -4.90 -16.11
N ALA A 360 -0.31 -4.42 -15.38
CA ALA A 360 -0.49 -3.65 -14.15
C ALA A 360 -1.29 -2.37 -14.40
N GLN A 361 -0.93 -1.58 -15.42
CA GLN A 361 -1.60 -0.33 -15.78
C GLN A 361 -3.08 -0.55 -16.10
N LEU A 362 -3.40 -1.54 -16.93
CA LEU A 362 -4.80 -1.90 -17.22
C LEU A 362 -5.55 -2.34 -15.97
N GLY A 363 -4.88 -3.07 -15.07
CA GLY A 363 -5.46 -3.52 -13.80
C GLY A 363 -5.79 -2.40 -12.83
N VAL A 364 -4.99 -1.32 -12.80
CA VAL A 364 -5.21 -0.15 -11.94
C VAL A 364 -5.97 0.98 -12.64
N ALA A 365 -6.20 0.89 -13.94
CA ALA A 365 -6.78 1.96 -14.74
C ALA A 365 -8.08 2.51 -14.13
N LEU A 366 -9.01 1.61 -13.80
CA LEU A 366 -10.31 1.99 -13.25
C LEU A 366 -10.21 2.61 -11.85
N PRO A 367 -9.57 1.98 -10.83
CA PRO A 367 -9.35 2.62 -9.54
C PRO A 367 -8.64 3.97 -9.62
N SER A 368 -7.61 4.09 -10.47
CA SER A 368 -6.82 5.32 -10.61
C SER A 368 -7.61 6.45 -11.24
N VAL A 369 -8.43 6.20 -12.27
CA VAL A 369 -9.27 7.25 -12.87
C VAL A 369 -10.37 7.68 -11.91
N LEU A 370 -11.01 6.73 -11.20
CA LEU A 370 -12.08 7.05 -10.25
C LEU A 370 -11.58 7.83 -9.04
N THR A 371 -10.36 7.54 -8.57
CA THR A 371 -9.83 8.16 -7.36
C THR A 371 -9.01 9.41 -7.65
N PHE A 372 -8.15 9.36 -8.67
CA PHE A 372 -7.18 10.42 -8.95
C PHE A 372 -7.49 11.22 -10.22
N GLY A 373 -8.43 10.77 -11.06
CA GLY A 373 -8.75 11.42 -12.33
C GLY A 373 -7.61 11.44 -13.35
N ARG A 374 -6.54 10.65 -13.14
CA ARG A 374 -5.31 10.70 -13.94
C ARG A 374 -4.74 9.30 -14.20
N LEU A 375 -4.15 9.13 -15.38
CA LEU A 375 -3.36 7.96 -15.77
C LEU A 375 -2.09 8.42 -16.49
N PRO A 376 -0.91 8.30 -15.86
CA PRO A 376 0.35 8.73 -16.47
C PRO A 376 0.72 7.92 -17.70
N LEU A 377 1.00 8.61 -18.81
CA LEU A 377 1.46 7.99 -20.07
C LEU A 377 2.90 7.52 -19.98
N VAL A 378 3.77 8.42 -19.50
CA VAL A 378 5.21 8.18 -19.39
C VAL A 378 5.50 7.09 -18.36
N GLY A 379 4.51 6.78 -17.50
CA GLY A 379 4.54 5.67 -16.56
C GLY A 379 5.06 4.37 -17.16
N LEU A 380 4.74 4.00 -18.40
CA LEU A 380 5.25 2.75 -19.00
C LEU A 380 6.79 2.75 -19.10
N VAL A 381 7.35 3.82 -19.65
CA VAL A 381 8.80 3.95 -19.87
C VAL A 381 9.51 4.18 -18.53
N ALA A 382 8.94 5.03 -17.68
CA ALA A 382 9.48 5.31 -16.35
C ALA A 382 9.57 4.03 -15.50
N ASN A 383 8.52 3.19 -15.50
CA ASN A 383 8.52 1.92 -14.77
C ASN A 383 9.59 0.95 -15.29
N LEU A 384 9.78 0.86 -16.61
CA LEU A 384 10.78 -0.04 -17.19
C LEU A 384 12.22 0.32 -16.78
N LEU A 385 12.49 1.62 -16.57
CA LEU A 385 13.80 2.13 -16.17
C LEU A 385 14.00 2.20 -14.66
N ALA A 386 12.95 2.57 -13.90
CA ALA A 386 13.03 2.78 -12.46
C ALA A 386 12.83 1.49 -11.65
N VAL A 387 11.86 0.64 -12.01
CA VAL A 387 11.44 -0.51 -11.17
C VAL A 387 12.56 -1.55 -10.95
N PRO A 388 13.39 -1.92 -11.95
CA PRO A 388 14.50 -2.85 -11.70
C PRO A 388 15.51 -2.30 -10.70
N VAL A 389 15.86 -1.02 -10.81
CA VAL A 389 16.79 -0.35 -9.90
C VAL A 389 16.15 -0.17 -8.53
N ALA A 390 14.89 0.24 -8.46
CA ALA A 390 14.12 0.32 -7.22
C ALA A 390 14.05 -1.06 -6.53
N GLY A 391 13.88 -2.15 -7.28
CA GLY A 391 13.91 -3.50 -6.74
C GLY A 391 15.26 -3.87 -6.13
N ALA A 392 16.38 -3.47 -6.76
CA ALA A 392 17.71 -3.63 -6.18
C ALA A 392 17.90 -2.78 -4.91
N VAL A 393 17.42 -1.53 -4.93
CA VAL A 393 17.41 -0.62 -3.77
C VAL A 393 16.58 -1.19 -2.63
N MET A 394 15.41 -1.74 -2.88
CA MET A 394 14.57 -2.38 -1.86
C MET A 394 15.24 -3.64 -1.28
N LEU A 395 15.87 -4.45 -2.13
CA LEU A 395 16.55 -5.69 -1.72
C LEU A 395 17.78 -5.43 -0.85
N LEU A 396 18.61 -4.45 -1.23
CA LEU A 396 19.87 -4.12 -0.55
C LEU A 396 19.72 -3.00 0.48
N GLY A 397 18.71 -2.16 0.35
CA GLY A 397 18.52 -0.94 1.12
C GLY A 397 18.17 -1.21 2.58
N LEU A 398 17.29 -2.16 2.88
CA LEU A 398 16.99 -2.51 4.28
C LEU A 398 18.23 -2.97 5.04
N PRO A 399 18.99 -3.99 4.58
CA PRO A 399 20.20 -4.40 5.29
C PRO A 399 21.27 -3.29 5.29
N ALA A 400 21.43 -2.54 4.19
CA ALA A 400 22.39 -1.44 4.14
C ALA A 400 22.06 -0.32 5.13
N CYS A 401 20.80 0.09 5.26
CA CYS A 401 20.37 1.10 6.23
C CYS A 401 20.58 0.62 7.67
N LEU A 402 20.29 -0.65 7.97
CA LEU A 402 20.50 -1.20 9.32
C LEU A 402 22.00 -1.26 9.67
N ILE A 403 22.85 -1.64 8.72
CA ILE A 403 24.30 -1.64 8.89
C ILE A 403 24.81 -0.20 9.04
N ALA A 404 24.38 0.70 8.18
CA ALA A 404 24.80 2.10 8.18
C ALA A 404 24.32 2.85 9.42
N GLY A 405 23.11 2.61 9.92
CA GLY A 405 22.63 3.18 11.18
C GLY A 405 23.42 2.66 12.39
N ALA A 406 23.82 1.39 12.38
CA ALA A 406 24.67 0.82 13.43
C ALA A 406 26.12 1.34 13.36
N LEU A 407 26.69 1.48 12.16
CA LEU A 407 28.06 1.95 11.93
C LEU A 407 28.20 3.47 12.00
N GLY A 408 27.15 4.23 11.66
CA GLY A 408 27.16 5.69 11.63
C GLY A 408 27.36 6.29 13.02
N GLY A 409 26.96 5.58 14.07
CA GLY A 409 27.31 5.93 15.45
C GLY A 409 28.80 5.77 15.79
N ILE A 410 29.56 5.02 14.97
CA ILE A 410 31.02 4.83 15.12
C ILE A 410 31.77 5.77 14.18
N SER A 411 31.43 5.77 12.89
CA SER A 411 31.91 6.78 11.93
C SER A 411 30.90 7.00 10.79
N PRO A 412 30.52 8.27 10.52
CA PRO A 412 29.61 8.60 9.42
C PRO A 412 30.12 8.13 8.04
N ASP A 413 31.43 8.19 7.80
CA ASP A 413 32.04 7.82 6.52
C ASP A 413 31.89 6.33 6.20
N LEU A 414 32.01 5.45 7.20
CA LEU A 414 31.79 4.01 7.01
C LEU A 414 30.32 3.70 6.76
N GLY A 415 29.41 4.40 7.45
CA GLY A 415 27.98 4.28 7.21
C GLY A 415 27.59 4.73 5.80
N TRP A 416 28.14 5.87 5.33
CA TRP A 416 27.92 6.36 3.97
C TRP A 416 28.46 5.38 2.92
N LEU A 417 29.66 4.82 3.12
CA LEU A 417 30.25 3.85 2.20
C LEU A 417 29.39 2.58 2.06
N ALA A 418 28.79 2.12 3.15
CA ALA A 418 27.85 1.00 3.13
C ALA A 418 26.56 1.31 2.32
N LEU A 419 26.15 2.58 2.28
CA LEU A 419 24.97 3.06 1.56
C LEU A 419 25.24 3.55 0.14
N ALA A 420 26.48 3.83 -0.24
CA ALA A 420 26.81 4.44 -1.53
C ALA A 420 26.17 3.75 -2.76
N PRO A 421 26.15 2.39 -2.86
CA PRO A 421 25.47 1.72 -3.98
C PRO A 421 23.95 1.92 -3.97
N VAL A 422 23.35 1.96 -2.78
CA VAL A 422 21.91 2.18 -2.59
C VAL A 422 21.56 3.62 -2.91
N ALA A 423 22.37 4.59 -2.48
CA ALA A 423 22.22 6.00 -2.76
C ALA A 423 22.23 6.29 -4.27
N LEU A 424 23.12 5.64 -5.03
CA LEU A 424 23.13 5.74 -6.49
C LEU A 424 21.82 5.25 -7.11
N GLY A 425 21.28 4.14 -6.62
CA GLY A 425 20.00 3.60 -7.07
C GLY A 425 18.82 4.50 -6.72
N VAL A 426 18.80 5.10 -5.53
CA VAL A 426 17.78 6.08 -5.11
C VAL A 426 17.80 7.30 -6.03
N ARG A 427 18.99 7.86 -6.27
CA ARG A 427 19.17 9.00 -7.19
C ARG A 427 18.74 8.67 -8.61
N TRP A 428 19.04 7.46 -9.09
CA TRP A 428 18.56 7.01 -10.39
C TRP A 428 17.03 7.06 -10.46
N VAL A 429 16.33 6.50 -9.46
CA VAL A 429 14.87 6.51 -9.41
C VAL A 429 14.32 7.94 -9.36
N ASP A 430 14.90 8.82 -8.55
CA ASP A 430 14.48 10.24 -8.50
C ASP A 430 14.70 10.94 -9.85
N GLN A 431 15.85 10.74 -10.50
CA GLN A 431 16.12 11.32 -11.82
C GLN A 431 15.13 10.85 -12.90
N ILE A 432 14.76 9.57 -12.90
CA ILE A 432 13.72 9.07 -13.81
C ILE A 432 12.37 9.75 -13.52
N SER A 433 12.05 10.02 -12.25
CA SER A 433 10.83 10.75 -11.89
C SER A 433 10.87 12.20 -12.42
N ILE A 434 12.01 12.89 -12.33
CA ILE A 434 12.20 14.25 -12.85
C ILE A 434 12.02 14.29 -14.37
N ILE A 435 12.66 13.36 -15.07
CA ILE A 435 12.57 13.26 -16.52
C ILE A 435 11.13 12.93 -16.93
N GLY A 436 10.49 11.98 -16.23
CA GLY A 436 9.11 11.59 -16.49
C GLY A 436 8.13 12.74 -16.32
N ASP A 437 8.26 13.50 -15.24
CA ASP A 437 7.41 14.65 -14.93
C ASP A 437 7.49 15.77 -16.00
N ARG A 438 8.70 16.01 -16.54
CA ARG A 438 8.92 17.01 -17.61
C ARG A 438 8.34 16.61 -18.96
N ILE A 439 8.25 15.30 -19.24
CA ILE A 439 7.78 14.78 -20.53
C ILE A 439 6.28 14.49 -20.48
N GLU A 440 5.71 14.25 -19.29
CA GLU A 440 4.29 13.94 -19.14
C GLU A 440 3.42 15.12 -19.63
N PRO A 441 2.47 14.86 -20.56
CA PRO A 441 1.54 15.89 -21.01
C PRO A 441 0.70 16.44 -19.86
N GLU A 442 0.37 17.75 -19.91
CA GLU A 442 -0.48 18.38 -18.90
C GLU A 442 -1.90 17.78 -18.84
N SER A 443 -2.39 17.26 -19.98
CA SER A 443 -3.71 16.65 -20.06
C SER A 443 -3.65 15.14 -19.79
N SER A 444 -4.36 14.71 -18.75
CA SER A 444 -4.53 13.29 -18.40
C SER A 444 -5.36 12.49 -19.41
N VAL A 445 -6.07 13.17 -20.31
CA VAL A 445 -6.93 12.55 -21.33
C VAL A 445 -6.13 11.62 -22.23
N TYR A 446 -4.92 12.02 -22.61
CA TYR A 446 -4.08 11.21 -23.50
C TYR A 446 -3.73 9.86 -22.86
N GLY A 447 -3.43 9.84 -21.56
CA GLY A 447 -3.18 8.60 -20.82
C GLY A 447 -4.39 7.68 -20.77
N ILE A 448 -5.55 8.24 -20.46
CA ILE A 448 -6.81 7.48 -20.44
C ILE A 448 -7.10 6.87 -21.82
N VAL A 449 -6.99 7.68 -22.89
CA VAL A 449 -7.26 7.22 -24.26
C VAL A 449 -6.27 6.13 -24.68
N VAL A 450 -4.98 6.29 -24.40
CA VAL A 450 -3.97 5.27 -24.74
C VAL A 450 -4.19 3.99 -23.94
N THR A 451 -4.45 4.08 -22.64
CA THR A 451 -4.76 2.89 -21.82
C THR A 451 -6.00 2.15 -22.33
N LEU A 452 -7.07 2.89 -22.67
CA LEU A 452 -8.28 2.29 -23.25
C LEU A 452 -8.00 1.64 -24.61
N ALA A 453 -7.25 2.31 -25.49
CA ALA A 453 -6.89 1.77 -26.80
C ALA A 453 -6.07 0.46 -26.66
N VAL A 454 -5.10 0.42 -25.74
CA VAL A 454 -4.33 -0.79 -25.43
C VAL A 454 -5.23 -1.89 -24.87
N GLY A 455 -6.14 -1.54 -23.97
CA GLY A 455 -7.11 -2.48 -23.39
C GLY A 455 -8.03 -3.10 -24.45
N VAL A 456 -8.58 -2.28 -25.35
CA VAL A 456 -9.43 -2.73 -26.47
C VAL A 456 -8.63 -3.60 -27.44
N ALA A 457 -7.40 -3.21 -27.79
CA ALA A 457 -6.54 -4.00 -28.66
C ALA A 457 -6.22 -5.38 -28.04
N ALA A 458 -5.98 -5.43 -26.73
CA ALA A 458 -5.75 -6.67 -26.00
C ALA A 458 -6.98 -7.59 -26.02
N LEU A 459 -8.17 -7.03 -25.76
CA LEU A 459 -9.45 -7.75 -25.82
C LEU A 459 -9.77 -8.26 -27.23
N TYR A 460 -9.58 -7.44 -28.25
CA TYR A 460 -9.78 -7.82 -29.64
C TYR A 460 -8.86 -8.99 -30.04
N ARG A 461 -7.57 -8.91 -29.69
CA ARG A 461 -6.61 -9.97 -29.96
C ARG A 461 -6.97 -11.27 -29.22
N PHE A 462 -7.45 -11.16 -27.98
CA PHE A 462 -7.91 -12.31 -27.20
C PHE A 462 -9.11 -13.00 -27.88
N GLU A 463 -10.14 -12.25 -28.22
CA GLU A 463 -11.34 -12.77 -28.87
C GLU A 463 -11.03 -13.34 -30.26
N TRP A 464 -10.12 -12.71 -31.01
CA TRP A 464 -9.64 -13.21 -32.30
C TRP A 464 -8.92 -14.57 -32.19
N ARG A 465 -8.03 -14.74 -31.20
CA ARG A 465 -7.35 -16.03 -30.96
C ARG A 465 -8.33 -17.10 -30.53
N ARG A 466 -9.27 -16.78 -29.63
CA ARG A 466 -10.31 -17.68 -29.16
C ARG A 466 -11.18 -18.21 -30.31
N ARG A 467 -11.59 -17.32 -31.23
CA ARG A 467 -12.40 -17.69 -32.40
C ARG A 467 -11.66 -18.57 -33.42
N ARG A 468 -10.33 -18.46 -33.51
CA ARG A 468 -9.52 -19.29 -34.43
C ARG A 468 -9.08 -20.63 -33.86
N GLY A 469 -9.52 -20.98 -32.64
CA GLY A 469 -9.17 -22.26 -32.02
C GLY A 469 -7.66 -22.46 -31.83
N VAL A 470 -6.89 -21.37 -31.79
CA VAL A 470 -5.46 -21.44 -31.48
C VAL A 470 -5.38 -21.95 -30.04
N PRO A 471 -4.78 -23.12 -29.78
CA PRO A 471 -4.71 -23.66 -28.43
C PRO A 471 -4.07 -22.63 -27.50
N GLU A 472 -4.68 -22.35 -26.35
CA GLU A 472 -3.91 -21.82 -25.23
C GLU A 472 -2.83 -22.88 -24.97
N MET A 473 -1.55 -22.56 -25.26
CA MET A 473 -0.49 -23.41 -24.78
C MET A 473 -0.53 -23.35 -23.26
N ALA A 474 -1.08 -24.42 -22.68
CA ALA A 474 -1.05 -24.66 -21.26
C ALA A 474 0.42 -24.72 -20.83
N GLY A 475 0.86 -23.65 -20.17
CA GLY A 475 2.11 -23.61 -19.41
C GLY A 475 3.31 -23.07 -20.19
N VAL A 476 3.77 -21.90 -19.76
CA VAL A 476 5.15 -21.75 -19.26
C VAL A 476 5.10 -20.86 -18.01
N LEU A 477 5.23 -21.55 -16.86
CA LEU A 477 5.59 -21.10 -15.50
C LEU A 477 4.53 -20.34 -14.67
#